data_AF-A0A447JNJ7-F1
#
_entry.id   AF-A0A447JNJ7-F1
#
_cell.length_a   1.000
_cell.length_b   1.000
_cell.length_c   1.000
_cell.angle_alpha   90.00
_cell.angle_beta   90.00
_cell.angle_gamma   90.00
#
_symmetry.space_group_name_H-M   'P 1'
#
loop_
_entity.id
_entity.type
_entity.pdbx_description
1 polymer ?
#
loop_
_entity_poly.entity_id
_entity_poly.type
_entity_poly.pdbx_seq_one_letter_code
_entity_poly.pdbx_strand_id
1 'polypeptide(L)' 'MVKTTLLSAPIPDLDVLSQPLQATALYCGLKWLPPFAMHCTFICDDDTLQAQARQYKQRLLAWQEVNHG' A
#
# COMPACT_ATOMS: atom_id res chain seq x y z
N MET A 1 -7.46 -0.05 28.35
CA MET A 1 -8.15 -1.27 27.91
C MET A 1 -8.62 -1.25 26.44
N VAL A 2 -8.37 -0.19 25.65
CA VAL A 2 -8.82 -0.10 24.23
C VAL A 2 -7.69 -0.36 23.21
N LYS A 3 -6.42 -0.18 23.62
CA LYS A 3 -5.25 -0.30 22.73
C LYS A 3 -4.95 -1.75 22.30
N THR A 4 -5.32 -2.74 23.12
CA THR A 4 -4.98 -4.15 22.88
C THR A 4 -5.92 -4.83 21.89
N THR A 5 -7.15 -4.34 21.72
CA THR A 5 -8.16 -4.98 20.84
C THR A 5 -8.00 -4.63 19.37
N LEU A 6 -7.30 -3.54 19.03
CA LEU A 6 -7.06 -3.15 17.62
C LEU A 6 -5.92 -3.93 16.95
N LEU A 7 -5.09 -4.65 17.72
CA LEU A 7 -4.00 -5.46 17.19
C LEU A 7 -4.43 -6.88 16.76
N SER A 8 -5.69 -7.29 17.01
CA SER A 8 -6.19 -8.63 16.70
C SER A 8 -7.25 -8.68 15.60
N ALA A 9 -7.61 -7.55 14.98
CA ALA A 9 -8.52 -7.55 13.84
C ALA A 9 -7.74 -7.87 12.55
N PRO A 10 -8.14 -8.88 11.76
CA PRO A 10 -7.50 -9.14 10.48
C PRO A 10 -7.64 -7.90 9.60
N ILE A 11 -6.51 -7.40 9.11
CA ILE A 11 -6.48 -6.30 8.15
C ILE A 11 -7.23 -6.79 6.90
N PRO A 12 -8.25 -6.05 6.41
CA PRO A 12 -9.01 -6.48 5.26
C PRO A 12 -8.08 -6.63 4.06
N ASP A 13 -8.29 -7.70 3.30
CA ASP A 13 -7.47 -7.98 2.13
C ASP A 13 -7.64 -6.87 1.10
N LEU A 14 -6.56 -6.11 0.90
CA LEU A 14 -6.52 -5.02 -0.05
C LEU A 14 -6.74 -5.52 -1.48
N ASP A 15 -6.44 -6.78 -1.77
CA ASP A 15 -6.67 -7.37 -3.09
C ASP A 15 -8.17 -7.39 -3.42
N VAL A 16 -9.03 -7.70 -2.45
CA VAL A 16 -10.49 -7.62 -2.62
C VAL A 16 -10.95 -6.18 -2.72
N LEU A 17 -10.46 -5.31 -1.84
CA LEU A 17 -10.87 -3.90 -1.80
C LEU A 17 -10.43 -3.11 -3.05
N SER A 18 -9.34 -3.50 -3.69
CA SER A 18 -8.80 -2.81 -4.87
C SER A 18 -9.41 -3.29 -6.18
N GLN A 19 -10.27 -4.33 -6.17
CA GLN A 19 -10.93 -4.87 -7.37
C GLN A 19 -11.57 -3.80 -8.28
N PRO A 20 -12.33 -2.80 -7.76
CA PRO A 20 -12.94 -1.80 -8.63
C PRO A 20 -11.90 -0.89 -9.31
N LEU A 21 -10.82 -0.57 -8.61
CA LEU A 21 -9.72 0.25 -9.14
C LEU A 21 -8.93 -0.53 -10.19
N GLN A 22 -8.65 -1.82 -9.92
CA GLN A 22 -8.00 -2.71 -10.87
C GLN A 22 -8.85 -2.87 -12.13
N ALA A 23 -10.14 -3.15 -11.99
CA ALA A 23 -11.05 -3.27 -13.12
C ALA A 23 -11.08 -1.99 -13.96
N THR A 24 -11.11 -0.82 -13.32
CA THR A 24 -11.05 0.49 -14.00
C THR A 24 -9.73 0.67 -14.76
N ALA A 25 -8.59 0.34 -14.13
CA ALA A 25 -7.28 0.45 -14.77
C ALA A 25 -7.21 -0.46 -16.02
N LEU A 26 -7.65 -1.71 -15.89
CA LEU A 26 -7.68 -2.66 -17.01
C LEU A 26 -8.62 -2.21 -18.12
N TYR A 27 -9.82 -1.71 -17.77
CA TYR A 27 -10.78 -1.17 -18.75
C TYR A 27 -10.20 0.01 -19.54
N CYS A 28 -9.43 0.88 -18.89
CA CYS A 28 -8.76 2.01 -19.53
C CYS A 28 -7.43 1.65 -20.22
N GLY A 29 -7.02 0.38 -20.25
CA GLY A 29 -5.75 -0.06 -20.84
C GLY A 29 -4.50 0.36 -20.04
N LEU A 30 -4.65 0.71 -18.77
CA LEU A 30 -3.54 1.01 -17.87
C LEU A 30 -2.89 -0.28 -17.35
N LYS A 31 -1.58 -0.22 -17.09
CA LYS A 31 -0.87 -1.31 -16.41
C LYS A 31 -1.12 -1.24 -14.90
N TRP A 32 -1.92 -2.16 -14.38
CA TRP A 32 -2.09 -2.33 -12.94
C TRP A 32 -0.80 -2.86 -12.31
N LEU A 33 -0.33 -2.22 -11.24
CA LEU A 33 0.80 -2.65 -10.44
C LEU A 33 0.29 -3.15 -9.09
N PRO A 34 1.04 -4.02 -8.37
CA PRO A 34 0.66 -4.41 -7.01
C PRO A 34 0.40 -3.17 -6.15
N PRO A 35 -0.64 -3.09 -5.32
CA PRO A 35 -0.82 -1.91 -4.47
C PRO A 35 0.34 -1.70 -3.49
N PHE A 36 0.57 -0.46 -3.07
CA PHE A 36 1.35 -0.15 -1.87
C PHE A 36 0.35 0.34 -0.82
N ALA A 37 0.34 -0.28 0.35
CA ALA A 37 -0.53 0.14 1.44
C ALA A 37 0.22 0.23 2.75
N MET A 38 -0.11 1.26 3.49
CA MET A 38 0.33 1.45 4.87
C MET A 38 -0.86 1.24 5.78
N HIS A 39 -0.76 0.27 6.68
CA HIS A 39 -1.77 -0.03 7.68
C HIS A 39 -1.41 0.60 9.03
N CYS A 40 -2.37 0.59 9.96
CA CYS A 40 -2.15 0.96 11.36
C CYS A 40 -1.67 2.42 11.60
N THR A 41 -1.99 3.36 10.70
CA THR A 41 -1.57 4.77 10.82
C THR A 41 -2.09 5.47 12.08
N PHE A 42 -3.19 4.97 12.68
CA PHE A 42 -3.71 5.48 13.95
C PHE A 42 -2.82 5.16 15.15
N ILE A 43 -1.95 4.14 15.05
CA ILE A 43 -1.15 3.63 16.17
C ILE A 43 0.37 3.56 15.90
N CYS A 44 0.82 3.78 14.66
CA CYS A 44 2.24 3.74 14.33
C CYS A 44 2.97 4.99 14.85
N ASP A 45 4.26 4.84 15.15
CA ASP A 45 5.15 5.95 15.51
C ASP A 45 5.76 6.62 14.27
N ASP A 46 6.40 7.77 14.48
CA ASP A 46 7.04 8.54 13.41
C ASP A 46 8.14 7.74 12.70
N ASP A 47 8.89 6.91 13.43
CA ASP A 47 9.94 6.08 12.84
C ASP A 47 9.37 5.04 11.87
N THR A 48 8.26 4.37 12.23
CA THR A 48 7.56 3.45 11.33
C THR A 48 6.99 4.18 10.13
N LEU A 49 6.39 5.36 10.34
CA LEU A 49 5.87 6.20 9.25
C LEU A 49 6.97 6.62 8.27
N GLN A 50 8.13 7.04 8.78
CA GLN A 50 9.28 7.39 7.95
C GLN A 50 9.86 6.19 7.21
N ALA A 51 9.90 5.01 7.85
CA ALA A 51 10.33 3.78 7.18
C ALA A 51 9.40 3.42 6.01
N GLN A 52 8.08 3.51 6.20
CA GLN A 52 7.09 3.28 5.15
C GLN A 52 7.21 4.32 4.01
N ALA A 53 7.47 5.59 4.32
CA ALA A 53 7.73 6.62 3.32
C ALA A 53 8.98 6.30 2.46
N ARG A 54 10.05 5.81 3.08
CA ARG A 54 11.26 5.37 2.36
C ARG A 54 11.00 4.17 1.47
N GLN A 55 10.22 3.19 1.94
CA GLN A 55 9.80 2.04 1.13
C GLN A 55 8.97 2.48 -0.09
N TYR A 56 8.03 3.41 0.10
CA TYR A 56 7.25 3.97 -1.00
C TYR A 56 8.15 4.64 -2.04
N LYS A 57 9.12 5.45 -1.61
CA LYS A 57 10.11 6.07 -2.51
C LYS A 57 10.91 5.01 -3.30
N GLN A 58 11.42 3.99 -2.61
CA GLN A 58 12.20 2.93 -3.26
C GLN A 58 11.38 2.19 -4.32
N ARG A 59 10.10 1.95 -4.05
CA ARG A 59 9.19 1.34 -5.01
C ARG A 59 9.05 2.16 -6.29
N LEU A 60 8.92 3.48 -6.17
CA LEU A 60 8.83 4.38 -7.32
C LEU A 60 10.13 4.42 -8.12
N LEU A 61 11.29 4.45 -7.45
CA LEU A 61 12.59 4.39 -8.11
C LEU A 61 12.79 3.07 -8.86
N ALA A 62 12.50 1.94 -8.22
CA ALA A 62 12.60 0.62 -8.87
C ALA A 62 11.67 0.51 -10.09
N TRP A 63 10.46 1.08 -10.00
CA TRP A 63 9.58 1.15 -11.17
C TRP A 63 10.18 2.05 -12.26
N GLN A 64 10.71 3.22 -11.91
CA GLN A 64 11.32 4.14 -12.87
C GLN A 64 12.51 3.49 -13.58
N GLU A 65 13.40 2.82 -12.86
CA GLU A 65 14.56 2.11 -13.42
C GLU A 65 14.16 1.04 -14.44
N VAL A 66 13.10 0.30 -14.19
CA VAL A 66 12.60 -0.75 -15.10
C VAL A 66 11.91 -0.20 -16.34
N ASN A 67 11.30 0.99 -16.26
CA ASN A 67 10.49 1.55 -17.36
C ASN A 67 11.20 2.69 -18.13
N HIS A 68 12.27 3.27 -17.58
CA HIS A 68 13.05 4.37 -18.17
C HIS A 68 14.55 4.04 -18.28
N GLY A 69 14.93 2.77 -18.09
CA GLY A 69 16.27 2.22 -18.38
C GLY A 69 16.38 1.69 -19.80
#